data_AF-A0A7U3YZP1-F1
#
_entry.id   AF-A0A7U3YZP1-F1
#
_cell.length_a   1.000
_cell.length_b   1.000
_cell.length_c   1.000
_cell.angle_alpha   90.00
_cell.angle_beta   90.00
_cell.angle_gamma   90.00
#
_symmetry.space_group_name_H-M   'P 1'
#
loop_
_entity.id
_entity.type
_entity.pdbx_description
1 polymer ?
#
loop_
_entity_poly.entity_id
_entity_poly.type
_entity_poly.pdbx_seq_one_letter_code
_entity_poly.pdbx_strand_id
1 'polypeptide(L)'
;MSEEESTNSKVADVANAVAAVAKEVPIYQDALQPAAQEIGKALGTVAKLVNVVLAPVSAFVWGYDQIREFTATKVAQKLKNITPEDIVSPQPNIAVPAIEALRYTGYDDRLADLYASLLATSMDRNTAKIAHPAFVEIIKQLTSDEAKIVSIFDKQHEFPLVTIRKGNENGSRYIDYYRNYSHVGVKAECERLDAIPEYLDNLCRLGICYIPEGKHFAEQSFYDELLNSNDVLNIKNEIEYTGAFFSFEKGGIYVTDFGHQFIRACLRK
;
A
#
# COMPACT_ATOMS: atom_id res chain seq x y z
N MET A 1 -20.29 54.88 1.60
CA MET A 1 -20.53 54.26 2.91
C MET A 1 -21.54 53.11 2.81
N SER A 2 -21.43 52.22 1.81
CA SER A 2 -22.42 51.16 1.59
C SER A 2 -21.83 49.83 1.07
N GLU A 3 -20.51 49.74 0.90
CA GLU A 3 -19.84 48.50 0.48
C GLU A 3 -19.19 47.75 1.65
N GLU A 4 -18.67 48.44 2.66
CA GLU A 4 -18.01 47.84 3.84
C GLU A 4 -18.96 47.10 4.80
N GLU A 5 -20.22 47.53 4.93
CA GLU A 5 -21.21 46.81 5.77
C GLU A 5 -21.66 45.48 5.14
N SER A 6 -21.67 45.38 3.81
CA SER A 6 -22.10 44.16 3.10
C SER A 6 -21.08 43.02 3.16
N THR A 7 -19.79 43.35 3.28
CA THR A 7 -18.70 42.37 3.37
C THR A 7 -18.57 41.81 4.78
N ASN A 8 -18.78 42.64 5.82
CA ASN A 8 -18.76 42.20 7.21
C ASN A 8 -19.91 41.24 7.54
N SER A 9 -21.10 41.45 6.97
CA SER A 9 -22.23 40.52 7.14
C SER A 9 -21.94 39.13 6.56
N LYS A 10 -21.37 39.04 5.35
CA LYS A 10 -21.06 37.76 4.71
C LYS A 10 -19.96 36.97 5.42
N VAL A 11 -18.96 37.66 5.99
CA VAL A 11 -17.89 37.01 6.77
C VAL A 11 -18.42 36.51 8.11
N ALA A 12 -19.33 37.25 8.75
CA ALA A 12 -20.00 36.82 9.98
C ALA A 12 -20.92 35.62 9.75
N ASP A 13 -21.64 35.58 8.63
CA ASP A 13 -22.54 34.48 8.29
C ASP A 13 -21.78 33.18 7.98
N VAL A 14 -20.63 33.28 7.30
CA VAL A 14 -19.74 32.12 7.06
C VAL A 14 -19.10 31.65 8.36
N ALA A 15 -18.66 32.56 9.23
CA ALA A 15 -18.10 32.20 10.53
C ALA A 15 -19.14 31.48 11.43
N ASN A 16 -20.40 31.93 11.39
CA ASN A 16 -21.49 31.32 12.14
C ASN A 16 -21.92 29.96 11.57
N ALA A 17 -21.89 29.78 10.25
CA ALA A 17 -22.17 28.49 9.61
C ALA A 17 -21.10 27.44 9.96
N VAL A 18 -19.82 27.83 9.95
CA VAL A 18 -18.71 26.95 10.35
C VAL A 18 -18.80 26.59 11.85
N ALA A 19 -19.20 27.54 12.71
CA ALA A 19 -19.41 27.29 14.13
C ALA A 19 -20.62 26.38 14.44
N ALA A 20 -21.65 26.41 13.60
CA ALA A 20 -22.82 25.54 13.74
C ALA A 20 -22.49 24.08 13.37
N VAL A 21 -21.73 23.86 12.29
CA VAL A 21 -21.27 22.52 11.87
C VAL A 21 -20.33 21.90 12.91
N ALA A 22 -19.50 22.73 13.57
CA ALA A 22 -18.62 22.28 14.64
C ALA A 22 -19.36 21.84 15.93
N LYS A 23 -20.62 22.25 16.13
CA LYS A 23 -21.41 21.92 17.32
C LYS A 23 -22.15 20.58 17.23
N GLU A 24 -22.35 20.02 16.05
CA GLU A 24 -23.14 18.78 15.86
C GLU A 24 -22.32 17.49 15.80
N VAL A 25 -20.99 17.56 15.88
CA VAL A 25 -20.12 16.35 15.91
C VAL A 25 -19.51 16.20 17.30
N PRO A 26 -19.99 15.25 18.13
CA PRO A 26 -19.63 15.15 19.55
C PRO A 26 -18.21 14.62 19.84
N ILE A 27 -17.25 14.77 18.92
CA ILE A 27 -15.89 14.21 19.02
C ILE A 27 -14.83 15.27 19.41
N TYR A 28 -15.20 16.55 19.53
CA TYR A 28 -14.23 17.65 19.64
C TYR A 28 -14.22 18.38 21.01
N GLN A 29 -14.01 17.65 22.12
CA GLN A 29 -13.56 18.28 23.37
C GLN A 29 -12.11 17.96 23.75
N ASP A 30 -11.53 16.86 23.25
CA ASP A 30 -10.13 16.49 23.54
C ASP A 30 -9.08 17.21 22.67
N ALA A 31 -9.50 17.86 21.58
CA ALA A 31 -8.62 18.55 20.63
C ALA A 31 -8.19 19.97 21.07
N LEU A 32 -8.60 20.43 22.24
CA LEU A 32 -8.32 21.79 22.75
C LEU A 32 -7.06 21.88 23.63
N GLN A 33 -6.30 20.79 23.80
CA GLN A 33 -5.05 20.85 24.55
C GLN A 33 -3.96 21.62 23.77
N PRO A 34 -3.09 22.41 24.45
CA PRO A 34 -2.03 23.19 23.80
C PRO A 34 -1.13 22.34 22.87
N ALA A 35 -0.89 21.08 23.24
CA ALA A 35 -0.14 20.13 22.42
C ALA A 35 -0.85 19.82 21.08
N ALA A 36 -2.17 19.66 21.09
CA ALA A 36 -2.95 19.42 19.87
C ALA A 36 -2.95 20.65 18.94
N GLN A 37 -2.96 21.86 19.51
CA GLN A 37 -2.87 23.10 18.73
C GLN A 37 -1.50 23.25 18.04
N GLU A 38 -0.40 22.94 18.73
CA GLU A 38 0.93 22.99 18.14
C GLU A 38 1.13 21.93 17.06
N ILE A 39 0.60 20.71 17.26
CA ILE A 39 0.57 19.67 16.23
C ILE A 39 -0.25 20.11 15.01
N GLY A 40 -1.43 20.71 15.23
CA GLY A 40 -2.28 21.24 14.17
C GLY A 40 -1.61 22.36 13.36
N LYS A 41 -0.90 23.27 14.02
CA LYS A 41 -0.11 24.32 13.34
C LYS A 41 1.03 23.74 12.51
N ALA A 42 1.77 22.77 13.05
CA ALA A 42 2.86 22.10 12.34
C ALA A 42 2.35 21.40 11.07
N LEU A 43 1.28 20.61 11.20
CA LEU A 43 0.62 19.96 10.06
C LEU A 43 0.09 20.96 9.04
N GLY A 44 -0.49 22.08 9.49
CA GLY A 44 -0.95 23.15 8.62
C GLY A 44 0.19 23.81 7.83
N THR A 45 1.35 24.01 8.46
CA THR A 45 2.56 24.52 7.80
C THR A 45 3.06 23.53 6.75
N VAL A 46 3.17 22.24 7.10
CA VAL A 46 3.59 21.20 6.16
C VAL A 46 2.61 21.11 4.97
N ALA A 47 1.30 21.14 5.20
CA ALA A 47 0.30 21.11 4.13
C ALA A 47 0.40 22.32 3.18
N LYS A 48 0.69 23.52 3.72
CA LYS A 48 0.97 24.71 2.89
C LYS A 48 2.23 24.49 2.06
N LEU A 49 3.28 23.94 2.66
CA LEU A 49 4.54 23.67 1.95
C LEU A 49 4.36 22.61 0.85
N VAL A 50 3.61 21.53 1.11
CA VAL A 50 3.21 20.52 0.11
C VAL A 50 2.57 21.19 -1.10
N ASN A 51 1.62 22.10 -0.89
CA ASN A 51 0.98 22.83 -1.98
C ASN A 51 1.98 23.70 -2.77
N VAL A 52 2.92 24.38 -2.09
CA VAL A 52 3.95 25.21 -2.74
C VAL A 52 4.89 24.35 -3.59
N VAL A 53 5.41 23.25 -3.05
CA VAL A 53 6.40 22.42 -3.76
C VAL A 53 5.76 21.58 -4.87
N LEU A 54 4.44 21.34 -4.83
CA LEU A 54 3.66 20.72 -5.91
C LEU A 54 3.21 21.73 -6.98
N ALA A 55 3.25 23.04 -6.73
CA ALA A 55 2.79 24.05 -7.69
C ALA A 55 3.50 23.98 -9.08
N PRO A 56 4.81 23.68 -9.18
CA PRO A 56 5.45 23.48 -10.48
C PRO A 56 4.90 22.27 -11.25
N VAL A 57 4.41 21.26 -10.53
CA VAL A 57 3.90 20.00 -11.08
C VAL A 57 2.41 20.12 -11.43
N SER A 58 1.64 20.93 -10.70
CA SER A 58 0.19 21.07 -10.89
C SER A 58 -0.19 21.57 -12.29
N ALA A 59 0.69 22.31 -12.96
CA ALA A 59 0.48 22.76 -14.34
C ALA A 59 0.33 21.61 -15.35
N PHE A 60 0.85 20.43 -15.03
CA PHE A 60 0.81 19.24 -15.90
C PHE A 60 -0.35 18.30 -15.57
N VAL A 61 -1.08 18.53 -14.48
CA VAL A 61 -2.12 17.61 -13.98
C VAL A 61 -3.50 18.19 -14.27
N TRP A 62 -4.25 17.54 -15.16
CA TRP A 62 -5.64 17.95 -15.42
C TRP A 62 -6.53 17.69 -14.21
N GLY A 63 -7.26 18.73 -13.76
CA GLY A 63 -8.17 18.63 -12.62
C GLY A 63 -7.47 18.58 -11.25
N TYR A 64 -6.24 19.08 -11.14
CA TYR A 64 -5.46 19.12 -9.89
C TYR A 64 -6.26 19.66 -8.70
N ASP A 65 -7.08 20.69 -8.89
CA ASP A 65 -7.86 21.32 -7.82
C ASP A 65 -8.77 20.32 -7.07
N GLN A 66 -9.22 19.26 -7.74
CA GLN A 66 -10.10 18.24 -7.16
C GLN A 66 -9.36 17.27 -6.22
N ILE A 67 -8.07 17.04 -6.46
CA ILE A 67 -7.23 16.12 -5.68
C ILE A 67 -6.26 16.86 -4.74
N ARG A 68 -6.18 18.19 -4.87
CA ARG A 68 -5.25 19.04 -4.11
C ARG A 68 -5.41 18.87 -2.61
N GLU A 69 -6.64 18.90 -2.11
CA GLU A 69 -6.90 18.79 -0.66
C GLU A 69 -6.57 17.39 -0.12
N PHE A 70 -6.93 16.36 -0.88
CA PHE A 70 -6.58 14.97 -0.57
C PHE A 70 -5.07 14.76 -0.52
N THR A 71 -4.38 15.21 -1.57
CA THR A 71 -2.92 15.09 -1.72
C THR A 71 -2.23 15.88 -0.62
N ALA A 72 -2.62 17.14 -0.39
CA ALA A 72 -2.06 17.97 0.66
C ALA A 72 -2.24 17.33 2.04
N THR A 73 -3.39 16.74 2.32
CA THR A 73 -3.66 16.15 3.64
C THR A 73 -2.89 14.85 3.86
N LYS A 74 -3.04 13.84 2.98
CA LYS A 74 -2.37 12.54 3.16
C LYS A 74 -0.85 12.69 3.06
N VAL A 75 -0.33 13.47 2.11
CA VAL A 75 1.12 13.68 1.95
C VAL A 75 1.70 14.49 3.11
N ALA A 76 1.00 15.53 3.60
CA ALA A 76 1.48 16.28 4.77
C ALA A 76 1.56 15.40 6.02
N GLN A 77 0.64 14.46 6.21
CA GLN A 77 0.72 13.52 7.33
C GLN A 77 1.98 12.64 7.25
N LYS A 78 2.37 12.20 6.06
CA LYS A 78 3.60 11.42 5.83
C LYS A 78 4.88 12.27 5.98
N LEU A 79 4.78 13.58 5.82
CA LEU A 79 5.88 14.55 5.94
C LEU A 79 5.92 15.27 7.30
N LYS A 80 4.99 14.99 8.22
CA LYS A 80 4.82 15.75 9.49
C LYS A 80 6.06 15.83 10.37
N ASN A 81 6.96 14.85 10.25
CA ASN A 81 8.20 14.76 11.04
C ASN A 81 9.44 15.23 10.26
N ILE A 82 9.26 15.77 9.06
CA ILE A 82 10.34 16.24 8.19
C ILE A 82 10.47 17.75 8.36
N THR A 83 11.71 18.22 8.44
CA THR A 83 12.02 19.65 8.54
C THR A 83 11.58 20.37 7.26
N PRO A 84 11.02 21.58 7.35
CA PRO A 84 10.59 22.34 6.18
C PRO A 84 11.68 22.50 5.11
N GLU A 85 12.95 22.59 5.50
CA GLU A 85 14.10 22.78 4.61
C GLU A 85 14.45 21.52 3.80
N ASP A 86 14.05 20.35 4.30
CA ASP A 86 14.22 19.06 3.63
C ASP A 86 13.03 18.68 2.74
N ILE A 87 11.92 19.43 2.81
CA ILE A 87 10.79 19.25 1.90
C ILE A 87 11.07 20.02 0.60
N VAL A 88 11.28 19.28 -0.48
CA VAL A 88 11.66 19.77 -1.81
C VAL A 88 10.59 19.43 -2.85
N SER A 89 10.66 20.11 -4.00
CA SER A 89 9.82 19.75 -5.14
C SER A 89 10.17 18.36 -5.67
N PRO A 90 9.16 17.50 -5.89
CA PRO A 90 9.40 16.16 -6.40
C PRO A 90 9.72 16.17 -7.88
N GLN A 91 10.33 15.10 -8.38
CA GLN A 91 10.58 14.96 -9.81
C GLN A 91 9.24 14.84 -10.58
N PRO A 92 9.03 15.59 -11.68
CA PRO A 92 7.77 15.57 -12.41
C PRO A 92 7.36 14.20 -12.96
N ASN A 93 8.33 13.39 -13.39
CA ASN A 93 8.10 12.03 -13.91
C ASN A 93 7.59 11.03 -12.85
N ILE A 94 7.62 11.39 -11.56
CA ILE A 94 7.00 10.63 -10.46
C ILE A 94 5.70 11.32 -10.04
N ALA A 95 5.77 12.62 -9.77
CA ALA A 95 4.67 13.35 -9.15
C ALA A 95 3.46 13.52 -10.09
N VAL A 96 3.67 13.86 -11.37
CA VAL A 96 2.57 13.99 -12.34
C VAL A 96 1.77 12.68 -12.44
N PRO A 97 2.36 11.54 -12.81
CA PRO A 97 1.59 10.32 -13.00
C PRO A 97 1.02 9.75 -11.69
N ALA A 98 1.65 10.00 -10.53
CA ALA A 98 1.10 9.60 -9.24
C ALA A 98 -0.18 10.38 -8.88
N ILE A 99 -0.17 11.70 -9.09
CA ILE A 99 -1.34 12.54 -8.82
C ILE A 99 -2.47 12.22 -9.81
N GLU A 100 -2.15 11.95 -11.08
CA GLU A 100 -3.14 11.51 -12.06
C GLU A 100 -3.76 10.16 -11.67
N ALA A 101 -2.96 9.20 -11.23
CA ALA A 101 -3.45 7.89 -10.79
C ALA A 101 -4.37 7.99 -9.57
N LEU A 102 -4.05 8.87 -8.62
CA LEU A 102 -4.86 9.12 -7.42
C LEU A 102 -6.29 9.57 -7.75
N ARG A 103 -6.50 10.24 -8.90
CA ARG A 103 -7.85 10.67 -9.33
C ARG A 103 -8.81 9.51 -9.55
N TYR A 104 -8.29 8.33 -9.93
CA TYR A 104 -9.11 7.16 -10.22
C TYR A 104 -8.97 6.07 -9.17
N THR A 105 -7.87 6.03 -8.42
CA THR A 105 -7.59 5.00 -7.39
C THR A 105 -7.84 5.49 -5.97
N GLY A 106 -8.11 6.78 -5.78
CA GLY A 106 -8.26 7.40 -4.45
C GLY A 106 -9.43 6.89 -3.60
N TYR A 107 -10.34 6.10 -4.18
CA TYR A 107 -11.40 5.42 -3.44
C TYR A 107 -10.91 4.17 -2.69
N ASP A 108 -9.80 3.57 -3.13
CA ASP A 108 -9.13 2.49 -2.39
C ASP A 108 -8.10 3.13 -1.45
N ASP A 109 -8.42 3.13 -0.15
CA ASP A 109 -7.58 3.77 0.85
C ASP A 109 -6.16 3.20 0.93
N ARG A 110 -5.98 1.91 0.60
CA ARG A 110 -4.67 1.25 0.63
C ARG A 110 -3.81 1.73 -0.52
N LEU A 111 -4.34 1.70 -1.74
CA LEU A 111 -3.61 2.18 -2.92
C LEU A 111 -3.33 3.68 -2.83
N ALA A 112 -4.29 4.46 -2.34
CA ALA A 112 -4.10 5.86 -2.03
C ALA A 112 -2.93 6.13 -1.06
N ASP A 113 -2.80 5.33 0.00
CA ASP A 113 -1.71 5.48 0.97
C ASP A 113 -0.34 5.16 0.35
N LEU A 114 -0.27 4.19 -0.56
CA LEU A 114 0.97 3.88 -1.31
C LEU A 114 1.40 5.07 -2.19
N TYR A 115 0.48 5.69 -2.91
CA TYR A 115 0.78 6.88 -3.71
C TYR A 115 1.19 8.07 -2.84
N ALA A 116 0.49 8.31 -1.73
CA ALA A 116 0.83 9.39 -0.80
C ALA A 116 2.23 9.19 -0.22
N SER A 117 2.58 7.95 0.14
CA SER A 117 3.91 7.59 0.62
C SER A 117 4.98 7.77 -0.46
N LEU A 118 4.72 7.36 -1.71
CA LEU A 118 5.65 7.57 -2.83
C LEU A 118 5.88 9.07 -3.09
N LEU A 119 4.81 9.88 -3.08
CA LEU A 119 4.90 11.33 -3.21
C LEU A 119 5.72 11.94 -2.08
N ALA A 120 5.41 11.60 -0.81
CA ALA A 120 6.17 12.07 0.34
C ALA A 120 7.66 11.68 0.25
N THR A 121 7.96 10.44 -0.14
CA THR A 121 9.32 9.97 -0.37
C THR A 121 10.02 10.78 -1.46
N SER A 122 9.33 11.14 -2.54
CA SER A 122 9.88 11.96 -3.63
C SER A 122 10.07 13.44 -3.25
N MET A 123 9.39 13.90 -2.20
CA MET A 123 9.43 15.28 -1.71
C MET A 123 10.39 15.49 -0.53
N ASP A 124 10.93 14.42 0.06
CA ASP A 124 11.93 14.52 1.13
C ASP A 124 13.34 14.38 0.54
N ARG A 125 14.17 15.40 0.73
CA ARG A 125 15.56 15.49 0.23
C ARG A 125 16.38 14.22 0.53
N ASN A 126 16.16 13.60 1.67
CA ASN A 126 16.93 12.44 2.13
C ASN A 126 16.49 11.13 1.47
N THR A 127 15.21 11.04 1.09
CA THR A 127 14.61 9.83 0.51
C THR A 127 14.30 9.94 -0.98
N ALA A 128 14.38 11.13 -1.58
CA ALA A 128 14.02 11.35 -2.99
C ALA A 128 14.73 10.39 -3.95
N LYS A 129 15.97 10.00 -3.62
CA LYS A 129 16.79 9.05 -4.40
C LYS A 129 16.24 7.62 -4.45
N ILE A 130 15.40 7.22 -3.49
CA ILE A 130 14.78 5.88 -3.48
C ILE A 130 13.39 5.87 -4.13
N ALA A 131 12.79 7.03 -4.38
CA ALA A 131 11.57 7.11 -5.17
C ALA A 131 11.88 6.78 -6.64
N HIS A 132 11.13 5.83 -7.22
CA HIS A 132 11.36 5.36 -8.57
C HIS A 132 10.12 5.55 -9.46
N PRO A 133 10.24 6.07 -10.70
CA PRO A 133 9.08 6.28 -11.59
C PRO A 133 8.23 5.03 -11.83
N ALA A 134 8.86 3.85 -11.95
CA ALA A 134 8.15 2.60 -12.13
C ALA A 134 7.19 2.25 -10.97
N PHE A 135 7.41 2.78 -9.76
CA PHE A 135 6.56 2.47 -8.62
C PHE A 135 5.14 3.03 -8.79
N VAL A 136 4.98 4.11 -9.57
CA VAL A 136 3.66 4.61 -9.95
C VAL A 136 2.91 3.54 -10.75
N GLU A 137 3.56 2.93 -11.74
CA GLU A 137 2.96 1.89 -12.58
C GLU A 137 2.75 0.57 -11.84
N ILE A 138 3.61 0.25 -10.87
CA ILE A 138 3.40 -0.91 -9.99
C ILE A 138 2.14 -0.70 -9.16
N ILE A 139 1.99 0.44 -8.48
CA ILE A 139 0.79 0.70 -7.65
C ILE A 139 -0.49 0.63 -8.48
N LYS A 140 -0.48 1.13 -9.74
CA LYS A 140 -1.62 1.02 -10.67
C LYS A 140 -2.03 -0.43 -10.98
N GLN A 141 -1.10 -1.37 -10.87
CA GLN A 141 -1.27 -2.78 -11.20
C GLN A 141 -1.48 -3.66 -9.96
N LEU A 142 -1.65 -3.06 -8.79
CA LEU A 142 -2.00 -3.77 -7.56
C LEU A 142 -3.49 -3.70 -7.28
N THR A 143 -4.02 -4.80 -6.76
CA THR A 143 -5.28 -4.87 -6.02
C THR A 143 -5.05 -4.51 -4.55
N SER A 144 -6.15 -4.28 -3.81
CA SER A 144 -6.08 -4.04 -2.37
C SER A 144 -5.42 -5.21 -1.61
N ASP A 145 -5.75 -6.46 -1.97
CA ASP A 145 -5.19 -7.65 -1.34
C ASP A 145 -3.70 -7.84 -1.63
N GLU A 146 -3.25 -7.56 -2.86
CA GLU A 146 -1.81 -7.57 -3.18
C GLU A 146 -1.06 -6.48 -2.40
N ALA A 147 -1.65 -5.29 -2.24
CA ALA A 147 -1.07 -4.24 -1.40
C ALA A 147 -0.97 -4.66 0.09
N LYS A 148 -1.94 -5.43 0.60
CA LYS A 148 -1.86 -6.03 1.94
C LYS A 148 -0.70 -7.03 2.04
N ILE A 149 -0.52 -7.90 1.03
CA ILE A 149 0.62 -8.84 0.97
C ILE A 149 1.95 -8.08 0.98
N VAL A 150 2.09 -7.04 0.16
CA VAL A 150 3.31 -6.22 0.13
C VAL A 150 3.54 -5.52 1.48
N SER A 151 2.48 -5.17 2.20
CA SER A 151 2.60 -4.54 3.53
C SER A 151 3.22 -5.46 4.58
N ILE A 152 2.96 -6.77 4.53
CA ILE A 152 3.60 -7.71 5.46
C ILE A 152 5.05 -7.99 5.09
N PHE A 153 5.45 -7.72 3.84
CA PHE A 153 6.84 -7.82 3.40
C PHE A 153 7.75 -6.79 4.07
N ASP A 154 7.23 -5.73 4.69
CA ASP A 154 8.01 -4.77 5.50
C ASP A 154 8.63 -5.41 6.74
N LYS A 155 7.91 -6.38 7.35
CA LYS A 155 8.32 -7.02 8.62
C LYS A 155 9.02 -8.34 8.42
N GLN A 156 8.64 -9.08 7.38
CA GLN A 156 9.16 -10.41 7.07
C GLN A 156 9.37 -10.50 5.56
N HIS A 157 10.59 -10.81 5.13
CA HIS A 157 10.97 -10.74 3.72
C HIS A 157 10.90 -12.07 2.98
N GLU A 158 10.51 -13.12 3.69
CA GLU A 158 10.49 -14.48 3.15
C GLU A 158 9.35 -15.30 3.77
N PHE A 159 8.67 -16.11 2.97
CA PHE A 159 7.51 -16.90 3.41
C PHE A 159 7.55 -18.31 2.82
N PRO A 160 7.19 -19.34 3.60
CA PRO A 160 7.07 -20.69 3.08
C PRO A 160 5.90 -20.78 2.09
N LEU A 161 6.09 -21.58 1.05
CA LEU A 161 5.03 -22.01 0.13
C LEU A 161 5.22 -23.48 -0.23
N VAL A 162 4.13 -24.12 -0.62
CA VAL A 162 4.17 -25.48 -1.15
C VAL A 162 3.42 -25.56 -2.47
N THR A 163 3.95 -26.36 -3.39
CA THR A 163 3.23 -26.79 -4.59
C THR A 163 2.68 -28.18 -4.32
N ILE A 164 1.37 -28.32 -4.32
CA ILE A 164 0.68 -29.60 -4.16
C ILE A 164 0.70 -30.33 -5.50
N ARG A 165 1.14 -31.58 -5.49
CA ARG A 165 1.35 -32.41 -6.67
C ARG A 165 0.50 -33.67 -6.63
N LYS A 166 -0.17 -33.94 -7.76
CA LYS A 166 -0.92 -35.18 -8.00
C LYS A 166 -0.08 -36.13 -8.82
N GLY A 167 0.26 -37.28 -8.24
CA GLY A 167 1.00 -38.35 -8.88
C GLY A 167 0.10 -39.42 -9.50
N ASN A 168 0.66 -40.20 -10.43
CA ASN A 168 0.05 -41.50 -10.79
C ASN A 168 0.05 -42.46 -9.60
N GLU A 169 -0.67 -43.59 -9.71
CA GLU A 169 -0.81 -44.60 -8.64
C GLU A 169 0.53 -45.03 -8.00
N ASN A 170 1.59 -45.09 -8.82
CA ASN A 170 2.93 -45.52 -8.37
C ASN A 170 3.87 -44.36 -7.97
N GLY A 171 3.42 -43.10 -8.01
CA GLY A 171 4.23 -41.92 -7.66
C GLY A 171 5.45 -41.68 -8.57
N SER A 172 5.45 -42.21 -9.79
CA SER A 172 6.59 -42.08 -10.71
C SER A 172 6.51 -40.83 -11.60
N ARG A 173 5.31 -40.25 -11.75
CA ARG A 173 5.04 -39.05 -12.53
C ARG A 173 4.07 -38.16 -11.78
N TYR A 174 4.30 -36.86 -11.85
CA TYR A 174 3.54 -35.86 -11.11
C TYR A 174 3.06 -34.75 -12.04
N ILE A 175 1.90 -34.18 -11.72
CA ILE A 175 1.45 -32.88 -12.21
C ILE A 175 1.26 -31.93 -11.03
N ASP A 176 1.51 -30.64 -11.25
CA ASP A 176 1.17 -29.61 -10.27
C ASP A 176 -0.35 -29.47 -10.21
N TYR A 177 -0.94 -29.80 -9.07
CA TYR A 177 -2.38 -29.73 -8.83
C TYR A 177 -2.78 -28.34 -8.31
N TYR A 178 -1.98 -27.80 -7.39
CA TYR A 178 -2.15 -26.46 -6.86
C TYR A 178 -0.77 -25.86 -6.59
N ARG A 179 -0.47 -24.72 -7.23
CA ARG A 179 0.84 -24.06 -7.10
C ARG A 179 0.76 -22.94 -6.05
N ASN A 180 1.91 -22.64 -5.44
CA ASN A 180 2.08 -21.47 -4.59
C ASN A 180 1.13 -21.41 -3.36
N TYR A 181 0.75 -22.56 -2.78
CA TYR A 181 -0.03 -22.56 -1.54
C TYR A 181 0.79 -21.96 -0.40
N SER A 182 0.28 -20.90 0.23
CA SER A 182 0.95 -20.19 1.31
C SER A 182 -0.07 -19.46 2.18
N HIS A 183 0.19 -19.36 3.49
CA HIS A 183 -0.59 -18.54 4.42
C HIS A 183 -0.27 -17.03 4.31
N VAL A 184 0.49 -16.59 3.30
CA VAL A 184 0.78 -15.17 3.06
C VAL A 184 -0.52 -14.34 2.98
N GLY A 185 -1.56 -14.87 2.34
CA GLY A 185 -2.87 -14.22 2.26
C GLY A 185 -3.59 -14.11 3.61
N VAL A 186 -3.52 -15.16 4.42
CA VAL A 186 -4.10 -15.18 5.78
C VAL A 186 -3.37 -14.16 6.66
N LYS A 187 -2.04 -14.15 6.63
CA LYS A 187 -1.20 -13.21 7.38
C LYS A 187 -1.41 -11.75 6.95
N ALA A 188 -1.72 -11.54 5.68
CA ALA A 188 -2.02 -10.23 5.11
C ALA A 188 -3.48 -9.80 5.32
N GLU A 189 -4.35 -10.66 5.84
CA GLU A 189 -5.79 -10.40 5.97
C GLU A 189 -6.45 -10.09 4.60
N CYS A 190 -6.05 -10.86 3.57
CA CYS A 190 -6.66 -10.78 2.26
C CYS A 190 -8.14 -11.19 2.31
N GLU A 191 -8.97 -10.53 1.50
CA GLU A 191 -10.38 -10.86 1.35
C GLU A 191 -10.56 -12.12 0.51
N ARG A 192 -9.75 -12.29 -0.53
CA ARG A 192 -9.79 -13.44 -1.44
C ARG A 192 -8.60 -14.38 -1.26
N LEU A 193 -8.75 -15.31 -0.31
CA LEU A 193 -7.74 -16.35 -0.04
C LEU A 193 -7.66 -17.41 -1.16
N ASP A 194 -8.65 -17.49 -2.04
CA ASP A 194 -8.64 -18.37 -3.21
C ASP A 194 -7.70 -17.86 -4.31
N ALA A 195 -7.42 -16.55 -4.34
CA ALA A 195 -6.66 -15.88 -5.40
C ALA A 195 -5.17 -15.66 -5.09
N ILE A 196 -4.67 -16.26 -4.01
CA ILE A 196 -3.28 -16.06 -3.56
C ILE A 196 -2.25 -16.48 -4.63
N PRO A 197 -2.42 -17.59 -5.37
CA PRO A 197 -1.50 -17.94 -6.45
C PRO A 197 -1.41 -16.83 -7.52
N GLU A 198 -2.54 -16.26 -7.93
CA GLU A 198 -2.61 -15.18 -8.92
C GLU A 198 -1.95 -13.90 -8.41
N TYR A 199 -2.16 -13.57 -7.13
CA TYR A 199 -1.50 -12.43 -6.49
C TYR A 199 0.02 -12.59 -6.46
N LEU A 200 0.50 -13.79 -6.12
CA LEU A 200 1.93 -14.08 -6.12
C LEU A 200 2.53 -14.06 -7.52
N ASP A 201 1.82 -14.56 -8.53
CA ASP A 201 2.25 -14.47 -9.93
C ASP A 201 2.38 -13.02 -10.38
N ASN A 202 1.41 -12.16 -10.03
CA ASN A 202 1.48 -10.74 -10.34
C ASN A 202 2.60 -10.02 -9.59
N LEU A 203 2.77 -10.27 -8.29
CA LEU A 203 3.86 -9.68 -7.50
C LEU A 203 5.25 -10.13 -7.99
N CYS A 204 5.36 -11.36 -8.49
CA CYS A 204 6.55 -11.83 -9.18
C CYS A 204 6.76 -11.13 -10.53
N ARG A 205 5.70 -10.97 -11.34
CA ARG A 205 5.72 -10.23 -12.62
C ARG A 205 6.14 -8.77 -12.43
N LEU A 206 5.70 -8.14 -11.35
CA LEU A 206 6.06 -6.76 -10.98
C LEU A 206 7.47 -6.66 -10.40
N GLY A 207 8.14 -7.79 -10.15
CA GLY A 207 9.47 -7.87 -9.59
C GLY A 207 9.55 -7.48 -8.12
N ILE A 208 8.43 -7.51 -7.38
CA ILE A 208 8.41 -7.20 -5.94
C ILE A 208 8.92 -8.38 -5.12
N CYS A 209 8.52 -9.59 -5.50
CA CYS A 209 9.05 -10.83 -4.94
C CYS A 209 9.44 -11.80 -6.06
N TYR A 210 9.98 -12.94 -5.69
CA TYR A 210 10.26 -14.04 -6.59
C TYR A 210 10.12 -15.38 -5.86
N ILE A 211 9.82 -16.43 -6.62
CA ILE A 211 9.72 -17.81 -6.15
C ILE A 211 10.79 -18.63 -6.90
N PRO A 212 11.98 -18.83 -6.31
CA PRO A 212 13.05 -19.56 -6.96
C PRO A 212 12.77 -21.06 -7.03
N GLU A 213 12.94 -21.65 -8.20
CA GLU A 213 12.84 -23.09 -8.38
C GLU A 213 13.93 -23.85 -7.59
N GLY A 214 13.53 -24.95 -6.96
CA GLY A 214 14.43 -25.84 -6.21
C GLY A 214 14.96 -25.28 -4.88
N LYS A 215 14.69 -24.02 -4.53
CA LYS A 215 15.09 -23.43 -3.25
C LYS A 215 13.94 -23.46 -2.24
N HIS A 216 14.25 -23.90 -1.03
CA HIS A 216 13.30 -24.04 0.06
C HIS A 216 13.99 -23.82 1.41
N PHE A 217 13.21 -23.56 2.45
CA PHE A 217 13.73 -23.48 3.82
C PHE A 217 14.23 -24.86 4.28
N ALA A 218 15.40 -24.90 4.89
CA ALA A 218 16.01 -26.15 5.34
C ALA A 218 15.20 -26.82 6.46
N GLU A 219 14.58 -26.02 7.33
CA GLU A 219 13.82 -26.52 8.47
C GLU A 219 12.39 -26.89 8.07
N GLN A 220 11.97 -28.12 8.41
CA GLN A 220 10.63 -28.62 8.13
C GLN A 220 9.54 -27.81 8.86
N SER A 221 9.84 -27.30 10.05
CA SER A 221 8.91 -26.57 10.92
C SER A 221 8.26 -25.36 10.24
N PHE A 222 8.94 -24.71 9.28
CA PHE A 222 8.37 -23.62 8.50
C PHE A 222 7.18 -24.03 7.63
N TYR A 223 7.07 -25.32 7.28
CA TYR A 223 6.02 -25.84 6.41
C TYR A 223 4.89 -26.53 7.17
N ASP A 224 5.07 -26.82 8.46
CA ASP A 224 4.14 -27.64 9.23
C ASP A 224 2.75 -27.00 9.32
N GLU A 225 2.69 -25.66 9.45
CA GLU A 225 1.42 -24.93 9.46
C GLU A 225 0.67 -25.07 8.12
N LEU A 226 1.39 -25.05 7.00
CA LEU A 226 0.81 -25.20 5.66
C LEU A 226 0.35 -26.64 5.44
N LEU A 227 1.20 -27.62 5.75
CA LEU A 227 0.94 -29.04 5.45
C LEU A 227 -0.16 -29.65 6.33
N ASN A 228 -0.36 -29.11 7.53
CA ASN A 228 -1.42 -29.54 8.44
C ASN A 228 -2.69 -28.68 8.34
N SER A 229 -2.77 -27.75 7.38
CA SER A 229 -3.97 -26.94 7.17
C SER A 229 -5.12 -27.81 6.67
N ASN A 230 -6.35 -27.42 7.01
CA ASN A 230 -7.54 -28.14 6.54
C ASN A 230 -7.62 -28.17 5.01
N ASP A 231 -7.20 -27.11 4.32
CA ASP A 231 -7.22 -27.06 2.86
C ASP A 231 -6.32 -28.13 2.25
N VAL A 232 -5.07 -28.23 2.74
CA VAL A 232 -4.11 -29.22 2.23
C VAL A 232 -4.55 -30.64 2.57
N LEU A 233 -5.07 -30.87 3.78
CA LEU A 233 -5.58 -32.17 4.19
C LEU A 233 -6.81 -32.59 3.36
N ASN A 234 -7.70 -31.66 3.04
CA ASN A 234 -8.86 -31.92 2.17
C ASN A 234 -8.41 -32.26 0.75
N ILE A 235 -7.51 -31.47 0.16
CA ILE A 235 -6.95 -31.74 -1.17
C ILE A 235 -6.22 -33.09 -1.21
N LYS A 236 -5.49 -33.43 -0.14
CA LYS A 236 -4.85 -34.74 -0.01
C LYS A 236 -5.87 -35.87 -0.07
N ASN A 237 -6.93 -35.78 0.74
CA ASN A 237 -7.98 -36.80 0.77
C ASN A 237 -8.69 -36.92 -0.60
N GLU A 238 -8.96 -35.80 -1.28
CA GLU A 238 -9.55 -35.80 -2.63
C GLU A 238 -8.65 -36.49 -3.66
N ILE A 239 -7.34 -36.20 -3.64
CA ILE A 239 -6.37 -36.84 -4.54
C ILE A 239 -6.31 -38.34 -4.28
N GLU A 240 -6.13 -38.75 -3.02
CA GLU A 240 -5.97 -40.15 -2.62
C GLU A 240 -7.26 -40.96 -2.85
N TYR A 241 -8.45 -40.35 -2.72
CA TYR A 241 -9.72 -40.99 -3.04
C TYR A 241 -9.82 -41.42 -4.51
N THR A 242 -9.11 -40.73 -5.42
CA THR A 242 -9.04 -41.11 -6.85
C THR A 242 -8.04 -42.23 -7.16
N GLY A 243 -7.36 -42.79 -6.14
CA GLY A 243 -6.25 -43.74 -6.31
C GLY A 243 -4.92 -43.10 -6.71
N ALA A 244 -4.89 -41.76 -6.85
CA ALA A 244 -3.69 -41.02 -7.19
C ALA A 244 -2.80 -40.77 -5.97
N PHE A 245 -1.50 -40.62 -6.19
CA PHE A 245 -0.54 -40.40 -5.11
C PHE A 245 -0.43 -38.90 -4.77
N PHE A 246 -0.66 -38.54 -3.50
CA PHE A 246 -0.45 -37.18 -3.02
C PHE A 246 1.03 -36.91 -2.74
N SER A 247 1.53 -35.77 -3.19
CA SER A 247 2.87 -35.29 -2.84
C SER A 247 2.89 -33.77 -2.82
N PHE A 248 3.98 -33.19 -2.34
CA PHE A 248 4.19 -31.75 -2.38
C PHE A 248 5.65 -31.43 -2.66
N GLU A 249 5.89 -30.25 -3.20
CA GLU A 249 7.20 -29.64 -3.33
C GLU A 249 7.26 -28.40 -2.46
N LYS A 250 8.34 -28.26 -1.70
CA LYS A 250 8.61 -27.10 -0.87
C LYS A 250 9.23 -25.98 -1.71
N GLY A 251 8.81 -24.75 -1.43
CA GLY A 251 9.41 -23.54 -1.98
C GLY A 251 9.46 -22.41 -0.96
N GLY A 252 9.81 -21.22 -1.43
CA GLY A 252 9.74 -20.00 -0.63
C GLY A 252 9.49 -18.76 -1.50
N ILE A 253 8.77 -17.79 -0.94
CA ILE A 253 8.57 -16.45 -1.50
C ILE A 253 9.69 -15.60 -0.92
N TYR A 254 10.38 -14.82 -1.75
CA TYR A 254 11.45 -13.93 -1.31
C TYR A 254 11.27 -12.55 -1.92
N VAL A 255 11.43 -11.50 -1.13
CA VAL A 255 11.40 -10.12 -1.62
C VAL A 255 12.67 -9.84 -2.44
N THR A 256 12.54 -9.14 -3.57
CA THR A 256 13.70 -8.73 -4.39
C THR A 256 14.33 -7.45 -3.85
N ASP A 257 15.56 -7.10 -4.27
CA ASP A 257 16.14 -5.78 -3.97
C ASP A 257 15.27 -4.61 -4.48
N PHE A 258 14.63 -4.80 -5.64
CA PHE A 258 13.69 -3.83 -6.21
C PHE A 258 12.41 -3.73 -5.36
N GLY A 259 11.90 -4.85 -4.86
CA GLY A 259 10.80 -4.92 -3.91
C GLY A 259 11.13 -4.26 -2.57
N HIS A 260 12.34 -4.44 -2.05
CA HIS A 260 12.81 -3.73 -0.86
C HIS A 260 12.81 -2.21 -1.07
N GLN A 261 13.25 -1.74 -2.24
CA GLN A 261 13.19 -0.32 -2.57
C GLN A 261 11.73 0.18 -2.66
N PHE A 262 10.85 -0.60 -3.30
CA PHE A 262 9.42 -0.30 -3.38
C PHE A 262 8.79 -0.17 -2.00
N ILE A 263 9.00 -1.15 -1.12
CA ILE A 263 8.50 -1.15 0.27
C ILE A 263 8.98 0.11 1.01
N ARG A 264 10.29 0.42 0.94
CA ARG A 264 10.84 1.62 1.60
C ARG A 264 10.27 2.93 1.06
N ALA A 265 10.00 3.02 -0.23
CA ALA A 265 9.48 4.23 -0.86
C ALA A 265 7.96 4.40 -0.67
N CYS A 266 7.21 3.30 -0.70
CA CYS A 266 5.75 3.29 -0.79
C CYS A 266 5.03 2.90 0.51
N LEU A 267 5.71 2.33 1.51
CA LEU A 267 5.12 2.00 2.82
C LEU A 267 5.66 2.88 3.96
N ARG A 268 6.09 4.11 3.61
CA ARG A 268 6.54 5.11 4.56
C ARG A 268 5.47 5.40 5.61
N LYS A 269 5.88 5.49 6.88
CA LYS A 269 5.01 5.79 8.03
C LYS A 269 5.04 7.26 8.40
#